data_AF-A0A8W7P0P7-F1
#
_entry.id   AF-A0A8W7P0P7-F1
#
_cell.length_a   1.000
_cell.length_b   1.000
_cell.length_c   1.000
_cell.angle_alpha   90.00
_cell.angle_beta   90.00
_cell.angle_gamma   90.00
#
_symmetry.space_group_name_H-M   'P 1'
#
loop_
_entity.id
_entity.type
_entity.pdbx_description
1 polymer ?
#
loop_
_entity_poly.entity_id
_entity_poly.type
_entity_poly.pdbx_seq_one_letter_code
_entity_poly.pdbx_strand_id
1 'polypeptide(L)'
;MIRYEKYSNQYTDRIDCPGTEKHYRLTRADQWCIMIEKFLPLVSPIQQMAVYEDDVWVITYPKCGTTWTQEMVWLLNNGLDYARAGKQTLEERFPFLELSGALSLMDGDSVGRVQDLPRPRHIKCHLPVMLLPDAIRTVRPKIIYVSRNPKDAATSFYHHYRNIVGYDGPREHFFDAFLNDSLIYAPFSEHVRAYWEWSKQPAGANCLFLTYEQMKRDLRAVIGRVSSFLGKRYTEREVDELEKHLSVESMRNNKSCNMDDLLEWARNTTHSEERKQLSKTNFQFIRSGTVGSYRHDMDDDYIQRFEEYERAATEGTDFDFFF
;
A
#
# COMPACT_ATOMS: atom_id res chain seq x y z
N MET A 1 -11.98 -20.42 8.15
CA MET A 1 -12.64 -20.26 6.83
C MET A 1 -13.06 -18.80 6.70
N ILE A 2 -12.79 -18.16 5.57
CA ILE A 2 -13.23 -16.79 5.29
C ILE A 2 -14.70 -16.84 4.84
N ARG A 3 -15.54 -15.99 5.43
CA ARG A 3 -16.91 -15.75 5.00
C ARG A 3 -16.99 -14.37 4.38
N TYR A 4 -17.92 -14.16 3.44
CA TYR A 4 -18.16 -12.84 2.89
C TYR A 4 -19.65 -12.56 2.71
N GLU A 5 -20.03 -11.31 2.87
CA GLU A 5 -21.38 -10.81 2.64
C GLU A 5 -21.32 -9.46 1.93
N LYS A 6 -22.35 -9.16 1.13
CA LYS A 6 -22.45 -7.86 0.47
C LYS A 6 -22.53 -6.78 1.55
N TYR A 7 -21.72 -5.73 1.41
CA TYR A 7 -21.62 -4.66 2.37
C TYR A 7 -21.97 -3.33 1.70
N SER A 8 -22.85 -2.58 2.34
CA SER A 8 -23.25 -1.24 1.93
C SER A 8 -23.72 -0.47 3.15
N ASN A 9 -23.35 0.79 3.22
CA ASN A 9 -23.76 1.74 4.23
C ASN A 9 -23.76 3.16 3.62
N GLN A 10 -24.21 4.14 4.41
CA GLN A 10 -24.28 5.54 3.97
C GLN A 10 -22.96 6.16 3.49
N TYR A 11 -21.81 5.57 3.82
CA TYR A 11 -20.48 6.03 3.42
C TYR A 11 -19.98 5.31 2.16
N THR A 12 -20.08 3.97 2.10
CA THR A 12 -19.70 3.20 0.90
C THR A 12 -20.53 3.62 -0.30
N ASP A 13 -21.81 3.93 -0.09
CA ASP A 13 -22.74 4.32 -1.16
C ASP A 13 -22.41 5.69 -1.75
N ARG A 14 -21.56 6.49 -1.07
CA ARG A 14 -21.05 7.78 -1.57
C ARG A 14 -19.73 7.65 -2.31
N ILE A 15 -19.07 6.48 -2.25
CA ILE A 15 -17.82 6.21 -2.97
C ILE A 15 -18.15 5.47 -4.26
N ASP A 16 -18.76 6.22 -5.20
CA ASP A 16 -19.09 5.73 -6.52
C ASP A 16 -17.88 5.89 -7.45
N CYS A 17 -17.31 4.77 -7.90
CA CYS A 17 -16.25 4.74 -8.90
C CYS A 17 -16.48 3.57 -9.86
N PRO A 18 -16.06 3.69 -11.13
CA PRO A 18 -16.20 2.64 -12.12
C PRO A 18 -15.65 1.28 -11.66
N GLY A 19 -16.51 0.27 -11.64
CA GLY A 19 -16.18 -1.12 -11.30
C GLY A 19 -15.93 -1.42 -9.82
N THR A 20 -15.93 -0.42 -8.92
CA THR A 20 -15.77 -0.63 -7.47
C THR A 20 -17.08 -0.49 -6.70
N GLU A 21 -18.22 -0.55 -7.39
CA GLU A 21 -19.55 -0.22 -6.87
C GLU A 21 -20.06 -1.23 -5.84
N LYS A 22 -19.45 -2.41 -5.78
CA LYS A 22 -19.88 -3.50 -4.90
C LYS A 22 -18.81 -3.87 -3.90
N HIS A 23 -19.03 -3.42 -2.67
CA HIS A 23 -18.23 -3.77 -1.51
C HIS A 23 -18.74 -5.04 -0.86
N TYR A 24 -17.81 -5.83 -0.32
CA TYR A 24 -18.08 -7.04 0.44
C TYR A 24 -17.27 -6.99 1.73
N ARG A 25 -17.92 -7.34 2.83
CA ARG A 25 -17.24 -7.56 4.11
C ARG A 25 -16.77 -9.00 4.13
N LEU A 26 -15.46 -9.21 4.25
CA LEU A 26 -14.84 -10.51 4.48
C LEU A 26 -14.59 -10.66 5.98
N THR A 27 -14.82 -11.84 6.55
CA THR A 27 -14.65 -12.12 7.98
C THR A 27 -13.94 -13.44 8.20
N ARG A 28 -12.95 -13.45 9.10
CA ARG A 28 -12.22 -14.63 9.55
C ARG A 28 -12.00 -14.50 11.06
N ALA A 29 -12.64 -15.38 11.83
CA ALA A 29 -12.69 -15.26 13.29
C ALA A 29 -13.30 -13.91 13.71
N ASP A 30 -12.60 -13.15 14.55
CA ASP A 30 -12.95 -11.80 15.02
C ASP A 30 -12.46 -10.68 14.08
N GLN A 31 -11.65 -11.02 13.08
CA GLN A 31 -11.12 -10.07 12.10
C GLN A 31 -12.06 -9.92 10.90
N TRP A 32 -12.13 -8.70 10.37
CA TRP A 32 -12.86 -8.41 9.14
C TRP A 32 -12.14 -7.36 8.30
N CYS A 33 -12.45 -7.34 7.00
CA CYS A 33 -12.04 -6.25 6.12
C CYS A 33 -13.04 -6.03 4.99
N ILE A 34 -12.93 -4.90 4.30
CA ILE A 34 -13.71 -4.63 3.08
C ILE A 34 -12.87 -4.92 1.84
N MET A 35 -13.44 -5.69 0.91
CA MET A 35 -12.92 -5.89 -0.44
C MET A 35 -14.01 -5.59 -1.47
N ILE A 36 -13.63 -5.41 -2.74
CA ILE A 36 -14.59 -5.30 -3.86
C ILE A 36 -14.95 -6.69 -4.40
N GLU A 37 -16.07 -6.80 -5.13
CA GLU A 37 -16.56 -8.05 -5.73
C GLU A 37 -15.48 -8.83 -6.50
N LYS A 38 -14.63 -8.12 -7.26
CA LYS A 38 -13.54 -8.73 -8.06
C LYS A 38 -12.48 -9.45 -7.21
N PHE A 39 -12.37 -9.16 -5.92
CA PHE A 39 -11.45 -9.86 -5.04
C PHE A 39 -11.93 -11.27 -4.65
N LEU A 40 -13.25 -11.52 -4.65
CA LEU A 40 -13.81 -12.77 -4.12
C LEU A 40 -13.23 -14.04 -4.78
N PRO A 41 -13.04 -14.09 -6.12
CA PRO A 41 -12.40 -15.24 -6.76
C PRO A 41 -10.93 -15.45 -6.37
N LEU A 42 -10.24 -14.42 -5.88
CA LEU A 42 -8.83 -14.49 -5.46
C LEU A 42 -8.64 -15.04 -4.05
N VAL A 43 -9.70 -15.12 -3.24
CA VAL A 43 -9.60 -15.56 -1.84
C VAL A 43 -8.95 -16.95 -1.73
N SER A 44 -9.50 -17.94 -2.45
CA SER A 44 -8.96 -19.32 -2.38
C SER A 44 -7.56 -19.44 -3.01
N PRO A 45 -7.29 -18.90 -4.22
CA PRO A 45 -5.95 -18.88 -4.80
C PRO A 45 -4.89 -18.26 -3.88
N ILE A 46 -5.18 -17.12 -3.26
CA ILE A 46 -4.23 -16.45 -2.35
C ILE A 46 -4.01 -17.30 -1.10
N GLN A 47 -5.07 -17.81 -0.47
CA GLN A 47 -4.95 -18.66 0.72
C GLN A 47 -4.07 -19.90 0.47
N GLN A 48 -4.21 -20.51 -0.71
CA GLN A 48 -3.52 -21.73 -1.12
C GLN A 48 -2.15 -21.46 -1.78
N MET A 49 -1.81 -20.20 -2.03
CA MET A 49 -0.57 -19.84 -2.73
C MET A 49 0.65 -20.34 -1.94
N ALA A 50 1.58 -21.00 -2.63
CA ALA A 50 2.85 -21.39 -2.05
C ALA A 50 3.64 -20.14 -1.61
N VAL A 51 4.21 -20.21 -0.41
CA VAL A 51 5.12 -19.21 0.17
C VAL A 51 6.49 -19.86 0.33
N TYR A 52 7.55 -19.11 0.07
CA TYR A 52 8.92 -19.58 0.16
C TYR A 52 9.74 -18.74 1.13
N GLU A 53 10.74 -19.35 1.78
CA GLU A 53 11.56 -18.69 2.81
C GLU A 53 12.32 -17.46 2.29
N ASP A 54 12.68 -17.47 1.01
CA ASP A 54 13.40 -16.40 0.32
C ASP A 54 12.48 -15.36 -0.34
N ASP A 55 11.16 -15.48 -0.17
CA ASP A 55 10.24 -14.42 -0.55
C ASP A 55 10.48 -13.16 0.28
N VAL A 56 10.32 -12.01 -0.35
CA VAL A 56 10.34 -10.70 0.29
C VAL A 56 9.05 -9.95 -0.04
N TRP A 57 8.27 -9.71 1.00
CA TRP A 57 6.98 -9.05 0.92
C TRP A 57 7.11 -7.59 1.34
N VAL A 58 6.65 -6.67 0.49
CA VAL A 58 6.43 -5.28 0.87
C VAL A 58 4.93 -5.08 0.99
N ILE A 59 4.49 -4.90 2.23
CA ILE A 59 3.07 -4.80 2.58
C ILE A 59 2.80 -3.43 3.18
N THR A 60 1.74 -2.78 2.75
CA THR A 60 1.29 -1.53 3.37
C THR A 60 -0.22 -1.45 3.28
N TYR A 61 -0.88 -0.70 4.17
CA TYR A 61 -2.16 -0.11 3.74
C TYR A 61 -1.90 0.79 2.51
N PRO A 62 -2.82 0.93 1.54
CA PRO A 62 -2.57 1.78 0.39
C PRO A 62 -2.06 3.18 0.78
N LYS A 63 -1.06 3.65 0.03
CA LYS A 63 -0.50 5.02 0.13
C LYS A 63 0.35 5.33 1.38
N CYS A 64 0.85 4.30 2.05
CA CYS A 64 1.81 4.42 3.15
C CYS A 64 3.30 4.29 2.74
N GLY A 65 3.63 4.43 1.44
CA GLY A 65 5.05 4.44 0.99
C GLY A 65 5.53 3.19 0.25
N THR A 66 4.61 2.36 -0.26
CA THR A 66 4.89 1.09 -0.93
C THR A 66 5.95 1.20 -2.03
N THR A 67 5.76 2.10 -3.00
CA THR A 67 6.67 2.30 -4.15
C THR A 67 8.09 2.64 -3.70
N TRP A 68 8.21 3.47 -2.67
CA TRP A 68 9.50 3.90 -2.15
C TRP A 68 10.26 2.73 -1.51
N THR A 69 9.54 1.91 -0.75
CA THR A 69 10.07 0.72 -0.11
C THR A 69 10.39 -0.39 -1.12
N GLN A 70 9.54 -0.62 -2.12
CA GLN A 70 9.79 -1.61 -3.17
C GLN A 70 11.11 -1.31 -3.89
N GLU A 71 11.34 -0.05 -4.29
CA GLU A 71 12.58 0.34 -4.98
C GLU A 71 13.81 0.12 -4.10
N MET A 72 13.76 0.58 -2.84
CA MET A 72 14.82 0.37 -1.85
C MET A 72 15.13 -1.12 -1.66
N VAL A 73 14.11 -1.94 -1.43
CA VAL A 73 14.25 -3.38 -1.16
C VAL A 73 14.75 -4.13 -2.38
N TRP A 74 14.31 -3.76 -3.58
CA TRP A 74 14.77 -4.39 -4.81
C TRP A 74 16.26 -4.16 -5.01
N LEU A 75 16.70 -2.90 -4.93
CA LEU A 75 18.09 -2.51 -5.12
C LEU A 75 19.01 -3.16 -4.08
N LEU A 76 18.61 -3.16 -2.79
CA LEU A 76 19.35 -3.82 -1.72
C LEU A 76 19.44 -5.36 -1.91
N ASN A 77 18.45 -6.00 -2.52
CA ASN A 77 18.55 -7.44 -2.79
C ASN A 77 19.37 -7.78 -4.02
N ASN A 78 19.42 -6.88 -5.00
CA ASN A 78 20.06 -7.05 -6.30
C ASN A 78 21.40 -6.30 -6.42
N GLY A 79 22.09 -6.03 -5.30
CA GLY A 79 23.45 -5.51 -5.35
C GLY A 79 23.57 -4.08 -5.87
N LEU A 80 22.52 -3.26 -5.69
CA LEU A 80 22.45 -1.88 -6.20
C LEU A 80 22.61 -1.78 -7.72
N ASP A 81 22.09 -2.77 -8.46
CA ASP A 81 22.08 -2.75 -9.93
C ASP A 81 21.03 -1.76 -10.46
N TYR A 82 21.36 -0.47 -10.43
CA TYR A 82 20.52 0.62 -10.94
C TYR A 82 20.23 0.49 -12.44
N ALA A 83 21.16 -0.07 -13.22
CA ALA A 83 20.99 -0.24 -14.65
C ALA A 83 19.90 -1.26 -14.96
N ARG A 84 19.84 -2.36 -14.21
CA ARG A 84 18.75 -3.34 -14.31
C ARG A 84 17.44 -2.77 -13.75
N ALA A 85 17.48 -2.07 -12.62
CA ALA A 85 16.28 -1.41 -12.05
C ALA A 85 15.66 -0.37 -13.01
N GLY A 86 16.48 0.29 -13.83
CA GLY A 86 16.01 1.24 -14.84
C GLY A 86 15.46 0.62 -16.13
N LYS A 87 15.68 -0.68 -16.37
CA LYS A 87 15.20 -1.40 -17.56
C LYS A 87 13.87 -2.12 -17.36
N GLN A 88 13.46 -2.33 -16.11
CA GLN A 88 12.25 -3.08 -15.76
C GLN A 88 11.36 -2.20 -14.87
N THR A 89 10.05 -2.18 -15.13
CA THR A 89 9.14 -1.41 -14.30
C THR A 89 9.06 -1.99 -12.89
N LEU A 90 8.59 -1.20 -11.93
CA LEU A 90 8.41 -1.67 -10.57
C LEU A 90 7.36 -2.78 -10.49
N GLU A 91 6.35 -2.81 -11.37
CA GLU A 91 5.36 -3.90 -11.47
C GLU A 91 5.98 -5.22 -11.93
N GLU A 92 6.95 -5.16 -12.84
CA GLU A 92 7.67 -6.36 -13.29
C GLU A 92 8.59 -6.89 -12.20
N ARG A 93 9.21 -5.98 -11.44
CA ARG A 93 10.13 -6.32 -10.35
C ARG A 93 9.41 -6.72 -9.06
N PHE A 94 8.23 -6.16 -8.83
CA PHE A 94 7.36 -6.39 -7.68
C PHE A 94 5.89 -6.50 -8.14
N PRO A 95 5.46 -7.64 -8.68
CA PRO A 95 4.06 -7.87 -8.99
C PRO A 95 3.15 -7.66 -7.78
N PHE A 96 2.00 -7.05 -8.05
CA PHE A 96 0.99 -6.76 -7.03
C PHE A 96 0.01 -7.93 -6.93
N LEU A 97 0.08 -8.67 -5.82
CA LEU A 97 -0.57 -9.97 -5.64
C LEU A 97 -2.08 -9.95 -5.98
N GLU A 98 -2.79 -8.96 -5.48
CA GLU A 98 -4.24 -8.83 -5.59
C GLU A 98 -4.69 -7.80 -6.63
N LEU A 99 -3.81 -7.38 -7.56
CA LEU A 99 -4.10 -6.29 -8.52
C LEU A 99 -5.47 -6.43 -9.20
N SER A 100 -5.77 -7.63 -9.70
CA SER A 100 -7.03 -7.94 -10.41
C SER A 100 -8.28 -7.89 -9.51
N GLY A 101 -8.09 -7.97 -8.19
CA GLY A 101 -9.13 -7.84 -7.18
C GLY A 101 -9.12 -6.48 -6.46
N ALA A 102 -8.17 -5.60 -6.79
CA ALA A 102 -7.99 -4.29 -6.16
C ALA A 102 -8.38 -3.13 -7.07
N LEU A 103 -8.17 -3.27 -8.39
CA LEU A 103 -8.56 -2.30 -9.40
C LEU A 103 -9.51 -2.99 -10.38
N SER A 104 -10.79 -2.65 -10.25
CA SER A 104 -11.91 -3.26 -10.96
C SER A 104 -11.77 -3.32 -12.47
N LEU A 105 -11.09 -2.36 -13.10
CA LEU A 105 -10.92 -2.28 -14.54
C LEU A 105 -9.61 -2.92 -15.03
N MET A 106 -8.84 -3.54 -14.14
CA MET A 106 -7.65 -4.32 -14.48
C MET A 106 -7.96 -5.81 -14.38
N ASP A 107 -8.01 -6.48 -15.54
CA ASP A 107 -8.16 -7.94 -15.62
C ASP A 107 -6.81 -8.66 -15.68
N GLY A 108 -6.82 -9.95 -15.36
CA GLY A 108 -5.66 -10.84 -15.45
C GLY A 108 -5.46 -11.70 -14.22
N ASP A 109 -4.56 -12.67 -14.32
CA ASP A 109 -4.21 -13.56 -13.21
C ASP A 109 -3.06 -12.96 -12.37
N SER A 110 -3.41 -12.06 -11.44
CA SER A 110 -2.40 -11.40 -10.60
C SER A 110 -1.72 -12.38 -9.62
N VAL A 111 -2.41 -13.44 -9.20
CA VAL A 111 -1.86 -14.47 -8.30
C VAL A 111 -0.88 -15.37 -9.06
N GLY A 112 -1.27 -15.87 -10.23
CA GLY A 112 -0.39 -16.66 -11.11
C GLY A 112 0.87 -15.90 -11.49
N ARG A 113 0.77 -14.60 -11.79
CA ARG A 113 1.95 -13.73 -12.03
C ARG A 113 2.94 -13.71 -10.87
N VAL A 114 2.47 -13.77 -9.62
CA VAL A 114 3.36 -13.88 -8.44
C VAL A 114 3.92 -15.30 -8.31
N GLN A 115 3.16 -16.33 -8.66
CA GLN A 115 3.62 -17.72 -8.62
C GLN A 115 4.71 -18.01 -9.65
N ASP A 116 4.63 -17.38 -10.83
CA ASP A 116 5.56 -17.58 -11.94
C ASP A 116 6.86 -16.76 -11.82
N LEU A 117 6.99 -15.90 -10.80
CA LEU A 117 8.20 -15.12 -10.58
C LEU A 117 9.42 -16.02 -10.31
N PRO A 118 10.58 -15.70 -10.90
CA PRO A 118 11.83 -16.34 -10.49
C PRO A 118 12.13 -16.03 -9.02
N ARG A 119 12.75 -16.99 -8.33
CA ARG A 119 13.16 -16.84 -6.93
C ARG A 119 14.51 -16.12 -6.81
N PRO A 120 14.74 -15.29 -5.76
CA PRO A 120 13.78 -14.92 -4.71
C PRO A 120 12.69 -13.99 -5.25
N ARG A 121 11.44 -14.16 -4.78
CA ARG A 121 10.31 -13.35 -5.23
C ARG A 121 10.19 -12.07 -4.41
N HIS A 122 9.94 -10.97 -5.11
CA HIS A 122 9.61 -9.67 -4.51
C HIS A 122 8.14 -9.38 -4.74
N ILE A 123 7.35 -9.24 -3.68
CA ILE A 123 5.89 -9.25 -3.76
C ILE A 123 5.33 -7.97 -3.14
N LYS A 124 4.51 -7.24 -3.91
CA LYS A 124 3.72 -6.11 -3.40
C LYS A 124 2.35 -6.63 -2.93
N CYS A 125 1.89 -6.14 -1.78
CA CYS A 125 0.61 -6.52 -1.21
C CYS A 125 0.01 -5.38 -0.37
N HIS A 126 -1.32 -5.28 -0.35
CA HIS A 126 -2.10 -4.38 0.50
C HIS A 126 -3.09 -5.14 1.40
N LEU A 127 -3.04 -6.47 1.41
CA LEU A 127 -3.97 -7.29 2.17
C LEU A 127 -3.73 -7.18 3.69
N PRO A 128 -4.81 -7.18 4.49
CA PRO A 128 -4.69 -7.41 5.92
C PRO A 128 -4.23 -8.84 6.19
N VAL A 129 -3.65 -9.04 7.37
CA VAL A 129 -3.10 -10.33 7.82
C VAL A 129 -4.04 -11.52 7.61
N MET A 130 -5.35 -11.34 7.81
CA MET A 130 -6.36 -12.40 7.68
C MET A 130 -6.51 -12.97 6.25
N LEU A 131 -6.10 -12.21 5.23
CA LEU A 131 -6.22 -12.54 3.81
C LEU A 131 -4.88 -12.98 3.18
N LEU A 132 -3.77 -12.99 3.92
CA LEU A 132 -2.50 -13.51 3.42
C LEU A 132 -2.56 -15.03 3.21
N PRO A 133 -1.64 -15.62 2.40
CA PRO A 133 -1.56 -17.07 2.22
C PRO A 133 -1.42 -17.80 3.55
N ASP A 134 -2.11 -18.94 3.72
CA ASP A 134 -2.12 -19.64 5.01
C ASP A 134 -0.71 -20.11 5.43
N ALA A 135 0.14 -20.44 4.45
CA ALA A 135 1.53 -20.84 4.64
C ALA A 135 2.45 -19.72 5.16
N ILE A 136 2.05 -18.44 5.09
CA ILE A 136 2.93 -17.32 5.44
C ILE A 136 3.35 -17.31 6.91
N ARG A 137 2.49 -17.84 7.80
CA ARG A 137 2.76 -17.94 9.24
C ARG A 137 3.74 -19.06 9.58
N THR A 138 3.77 -20.13 8.79
CA THR A 138 4.64 -21.30 9.00
C THR A 138 5.97 -21.15 8.29
N VAL A 139 5.97 -20.67 7.04
CA VAL A 139 7.19 -20.46 6.24
C VAL A 139 7.98 -19.24 6.70
N ARG A 140 7.26 -18.19 7.15
CA ARG A 140 7.85 -17.00 7.77
C ARG A 140 8.85 -16.26 6.84
N PRO A 141 8.46 -15.91 5.61
CA PRO A 141 9.30 -15.11 4.72
C PRO A 141 9.56 -13.72 5.31
N LYS A 142 10.50 -12.97 4.72
CA LYS A 142 10.72 -11.57 5.11
C LYS A 142 9.53 -10.71 4.70
N ILE A 143 8.96 -9.98 5.66
CA ILE A 143 7.88 -9.01 5.48
C ILE A 143 8.42 -7.65 5.90
N ILE A 144 8.23 -6.64 5.06
CA ILE A 144 8.50 -5.24 5.38
C ILE A 144 7.18 -4.52 5.31
N TYR A 145 6.69 -4.10 6.48
CA TYR A 145 5.45 -3.34 6.60
C TYR A 145 5.75 -1.85 6.76
N VAL A 146 5.03 -1.00 6.04
CA VAL A 146 5.13 0.46 6.22
C VAL A 146 3.76 1.05 6.56
N SER A 147 3.67 1.71 7.72
CA SER A 147 2.53 2.54 8.10
C SER A 147 2.79 4.01 7.76
N ARG A 148 1.75 4.83 7.90
CA ARG A 148 1.82 6.28 7.76
C ARG A 148 0.75 6.88 8.67
N ASN A 149 0.92 8.13 9.08
CA ASN A 149 -0.14 8.82 9.81
C ASN A 149 -1.47 8.77 9.02
N PRO A 150 -2.61 8.46 9.69
CA PRO A 150 -3.91 8.30 9.03
C PRO A 150 -4.33 9.49 8.18
N LYS A 151 -4.05 10.72 8.63
CA LYS A 151 -4.40 11.96 7.91
C LYS A 151 -3.76 12.02 6.52
N ASP A 152 -2.42 11.92 6.44
CA ASP A 152 -1.74 11.92 5.14
C ASP A 152 -2.04 10.66 4.31
N ALA A 153 -2.27 9.50 4.95
CA ALA A 153 -2.67 8.28 4.26
C ALA A 153 -4.04 8.47 3.57
N ALA A 154 -5.04 8.98 4.29
CA ALA A 154 -6.37 9.27 3.78
C ALA A 154 -6.34 10.33 2.67
N THR A 155 -5.62 11.44 2.86
CA THR A 155 -5.42 12.46 1.80
C THR A 155 -4.80 11.84 0.55
N SER A 156 -3.73 11.06 0.70
CA SER A 156 -3.07 10.44 -0.45
C SER A 156 -3.94 9.37 -1.11
N PHE A 157 -4.83 8.72 -0.37
CA PHE A 157 -5.74 7.72 -0.89
C PHE A 157 -6.91 8.33 -1.63
N TYR A 158 -7.45 9.45 -1.16
CA TYR A 158 -8.39 10.29 -1.91
C TYR A 158 -7.80 10.68 -3.27
N HIS A 159 -6.58 11.24 -3.30
CA HIS A 159 -5.94 11.62 -4.56
C HIS A 159 -5.69 10.43 -5.49
N HIS A 160 -5.45 9.23 -4.95
CA HIS A 160 -5.35 8.01 -5.74
C HIS A 160 -6.71 7.57 -6.31
N TYR A 161 -7.77 7.57 -5.50
CA TYR A 161 -9.12 7.27 -5.96
C TYR A 161 -9.58 8.26 -7.03
N ARG A 162 -9.34 9.55 -6.77
CA ARG A 162 -9.60 10.63 -7.72
C ARG A 162 -8.87 10.34 -9.02
N ASN A 163 -7.55 10.15 -9.04
CA ASN A 163 -6.79 10.16 -10.30
C ASN A 163 -6.60 8.80 -10.98
N ILE A 164 -6.76 7.69 -10.26
CA ILE A 164 -6.57 6.33 -10.79
C ILE A 164 -7.88 5.56 -10.86
N VAL A 165 -8.67 5.57 -9.78
CA VAL A 165 -9.90 4.74 -9.69
C VAL A 165 -11.10 5.40 -10.37
N GLY A 166 -11.10 6.73 -10.51
CA GLY A 166 -12.16 7.48 -11.17
C GLY A 166 -13.20 8.10 -10.23
N TYR A 167 -12.88 8.24 -8.94
CA TYR A 167 -13.76 8.91 -7.99
C TYR A 167 -13.92 10.40 -8.35
N ASP A 168 -15.15 10.86 -8.56
CA ASP A 168 -15.45 12.27 -8.90
C ASP A 168 -16.25 13.01 -7.82
N GLY A 169 -16.58 12.34 -6.71
CA GLY A 169 -17.29 12.94 -5.59
C GLY A 169 -16.43 13.89 -4.74
N PRO A 170 -17.06 14.59 -3.77
CA PRO A 170 -16.37 15.45 -2.81
C PRO A 170 -15.33 14.68 -1.99
N ARG A 171 -14.22 15.34 -1.64
CA ARG A 171 -13.18 14.74 -0.78
C ARG A 171 -13.71 14.42 0.62
N GLU A 172 -14.68 15.21 1.08
CA GLU A 172 -15.33 15.09 2.38
C GLU A 172 -15.99 13.72 2.53
N HIS A 173 -16.72 13.25 1.51
CA HIS A 173 -17.30 11.91 1.50
C HIS A 173 -16.22 10.81 1.59
N PHE A 174 -15.06 11.03 0.97
CA PHE A 174 -13.94 10.09 1.03
C PHE A 174 -13.33 10.02 2.43
N PHE A 175 -13.16 11.18 3.08
CA PHE A 175 -12.67 11.24 4.45
C PHE A 175 -13.66 10.64 5.45
N ASP A 176 -14.96 10.90 5.26
CA ASP A 176 -16.02 10.24 6.02
C ASP A 176 -15.96 8.71 5.86
N ALA A 177 -15.80 8.22 4.62
CA ALA A 177 -15.69 6.79 4.37
C ALA A 177 -14.41 6.18 4.99
N PHE A 178 -13.29 6.90 4.99
CA PHE A 178 -12.08 6.45 5.68
C PHE A 178 -12.29 6.33 7.19
N LEU A 179 -12.83 7.38 7.83
CA LEU A 179 -13.05 7.43 9.28
C LEU A 179 -14.06 6.40 9.78
N ASN A 180 -14.96 5.94 8.90
CA ASN A 180 -15.99 4.95 9.21
C ASN A 180 -15.68 3.57 8.60
N ASP A 181 -14.38 3.28 8.37
CA ASP A 181 -13.90 1.98 7.88
C ASP A 181 -14.68 1.43 6.67
N SER A 182 -14.99 2.31 5.73
CA SER A 182 -15.90 2.08 4.59
C SER A 182 -15.18 2.17 3.23
N LEU A 183 -13.88 1.92 3.23
CA LEU A 183 -13.04 1.82 2.02
C LEU A 183 -12.45 0.41 1.90
N ILE A 184 -11.99 0.03 0.71
CA ILE A 184 -11.25 -1.22 0.52
C ILE A 184 -10.02 -1.28 1.46
N TYR A 185 -9.74 -2.46 2.00
CA TYR A 185 -8.73 -2.77 3.02
C TYR A 185 -9.01 -2.23 4.43
N ALA A 186 -10.08 -1.48 4.65
CA ALA A 186 -10.48 -1.07 5.99
C ALA A 186 -10.81 -2.27 6.89
N PRO A 187 -10.68 -2.17 8.23
CA PRO A 187 -10.29 -0.97 8.99
C PRO A 187 -8.81 -0.59 8.90
N PHE A 188 -8.51 0.71 8.77
CA PHE A 188 -7.12 1.18 8.67
C PHE A 188 -6.31 0.90 9.94
N SER A 189 -6.86 1.23 11.10
CA SER A 189 -6.21 1.04 12.41
C SER A 189 -5.90 -0.43 12.68
N GLU A 190 -6.88 -1.32 12.50
CA GLU A 190 -6.69 -2.76 12.67
C GLU A 190 -5.70 -3.36 11.68
N HIS A 191 -5.73 -2.89 10.42
CA HIS A 191 -4.76 -3.29 9.41
C HIS A 191 -3.33 -2.98 9.87
N VAL A 192 -3.07 -1.74 10.30
CA VAL A 192 -1.73 -1.33 10.76
C VAL A 192 -1.35 -2.04 12.06
N ARG A 193 -2.27 -2.09 13.04
CA ARG A 193 -2.02 -2.70 14.34
C ARG A 193 -1.67 -4.19 14.23
N ALA A 194 -2.37 -4.95 13.38
CA ALA A 194 -2.08 -6.37 13.20
C ALA A 194 -0.64 -6.64 12.72
N TYR A 195 -0.09 -5.81 11.83
CA TYR A 195 1.30 -5.93 11.38
C TYR A 195 2.30 -5.40 12.41
N TRP A 196 1.94 -4.36 13.17
CA TRP A 196 2.76 -3.91 14.28
C TRP A 196 2.89 -4.99 15.35
N GLU A 197 1.77 -5.57 15.80
CA GLU A 197 1.74 -6.69 16.76
C GLU A 197 2.54 -7.89 16.24
N TRP A 198 2.39 -8.23 14.95
CA TRP A 198 3.21 -9.28 14.33
C TRP A 198 4.69 -8.98 14.53
N SER A 199 5.16 -7.77 14.20
CA SER A 199 6.58 -7.40 14.30
C SER A 199 7.13 -7.44 15.73
N LYS A 200 6.27 -7.34 16.75
CA LYS A 200 6.66 -7.32 18.16
C LYS A 200 6.78 -8.72 18.78
N GLN A 201 6.17 -9.73 18.19
CA GLN A 201 6.23 -11.10 18.73
C GLN A 201 7.65 -11.68 18.59
N PRO A 202 8.07 -12.64 19.45
CA PRO A 202 9.34 -13.35 19.25
C PRO A 202 9.38 -14.10 17.92
N ALA A 203 8.24 -14.70 17.55
CA ALA A 203 7.95 -15.21 16.21
C ALA A 203 7.66 -14.09 15.18
N GLY A 204 7.99 -12.85 15.47
CA GLY A 204 7.80 -11.68 14.62
C GLY A 204 9.08 -11.22 13.93
N ALA A 205 10.22 -11.86 14.19
CA ALA A 205 11.53 -11.45 13.66
C ALA A 205 11.62 -11.43 12.12
N ASN A 206 10.64 -12.03 11.43
CA ASN A 206 10.50 -11.99 9.97
C ASN A 206 9.67 -10.80 9.47
N CYS A 207 9.22 -9.89 10.33
CA CYS A 207 8.43 -8.70 9.98
C CYS A 207 9.13 -7.42 10.48
N LEU A 208 9.65 -6.61 9.55
CA LEU A 208 10.18 -5.29 9.85
C LEU A 208 9.08 -4.25 9.70
N PHE A 209 8.69 -3.62 10.81
CA PHE A 209 7.74 -2.51 10.81
C PHE A 209 8.47 -1.16 10.71
N LEU A 210 8.04 -0.34 9.75
CA LEU A 210 8.54 1.00 9.49
C LEU A 210 7.37 1.99 9.44
N THR A 211 7.67 3.28 9.63
CA THR A 211 6.74 4.37 9.36
C THR A 211 7.27 5.19 8.17
N TYR A 212 6.36 5.74 7.37
CA TYR A 212 6.71 6.68 6.29
C TYR A 212 7.46 7.90 6.86
N GLU A 213 7.08 8.31 8.07
CA GLU A 213 7.67 9.40 8.84
C GLU A 213 9.13 9.09 9.20
N GLN A 214 9.45 7.87 9.63
CA GLN A 214 10.84 7.43 9.84
C GLN A 214 11.66 7.51 8.54
N MET A 215 11.11 7.02 7.43
CA MET A 215 11.76 7.09 6.12
C MET A 215 12.03 8.54 5.70
N LYS A 216 11.10 9.46 5.99
CA LYS A 216 11.24 10.89 5.70
C LYS A 216 12.21 11.61 6.62
N ARG A 217 12.27 11.22 7.89
CA ARG A 217 13.11 11.85 8.91
C ARG A 217 14.58 11.49 8.74
N ASP A 218 14.87 10.21 8.50
CA ASP A 218 16.24 9.70 8.35
C ASP A 218 16.25 8.47 7.44
N LEU A 219 16.33 8.73 6.13
CA LEU A 219 16.30 7.67 5.12
C LEU A 219 17.53 6.77 5.23
N ARG A 220 18.71 7.35 5.53
CA ARG A 220 19.95 6.60 5.74
C ARG A 220 19.80 5.53 6.83
N ALA A 221 19.30 5.91 8.00
CA ALA A 221 19.09 4.97 9.09
C ALA A 221 18.10 3.86 8.71
N VAL A 222 17.04 4.20 7.96
CA VAL A 222 16.09 3.20 7.46
C VAL A 222 16.74 2.27 6.43
N ILE A 223 17.55 2.76 5.50
CA ILE A 223 18.33 1.94 4.57
C ILE A 223 19.20 0.95 5.34
N GLY A 224 19.90 1.40 6.39
CA GLY A 224 20.71 0.54 7.25
C GLY A 224 19.90 -0.56 7.94
N ARG A 225 18.72 -0.22 8.49
CA ARG A 225 17.79 -1.19 9.10
C ARG A 225 17.28 -2.21 8.10
N VAL A 226 16.86 -1.78 6.91
CA VAL A 226 16.34 -2.65 5.85
C VAL A 226 17.44 -3.54 5.29
N SER A 227 18.63 -3.00 5.04
CA SER A 227 19.80 -3.78 4.60
C SER A 227 20.14 -4.88 5.61
N SER A 228 20.19 -4.53 6.89
CA SER A 228 20.46 -5.49 7.98
C SER A 228 19.39 -6.59 8.04
N PHE A 229 18.12 -6.20 7.97
CA PHE A 229 16.98 -7.14 7.95
C PHE A 229 17.01 -8.08 6.73
N LEU A 230 17.44 -7.57 5.57
CA LEU A 230 17.61 -8.38 4.36
C LEU A 230 18.88 -9.27 4.41
N GLY A 231 19.78 -9.06 5.37
CA GLY A 231 21.06 -9.78 5.45
C GLY A 231 22.10 -9.27 4.45
N LYS A 232 22.02 -7.98 4.09
CA LYS A 232 22.88 -7.32 3.10
C LYS A 232 23.79 -6.31 3.79
N ARG A 233 24.95 -6.05 3.20
CA ARG A 233 25.93 -5.08 3.69
C ARG A 233 26.41 -4.24 2.52
N TYR A 234 26.50 -2.94 2.76
CA TYR A 234 26.92 -1.94 1.80
C TYR A 234 27.87 -0.96 2.48
N THR A 235 28.74 -0.36 1.70
CA THR A 235 29.62 0.73 2.14
C THR A 235 28.83 2.02 2.36
N GLU A 236 29.38 2.95 3.14
CA GLU A 236 28.76 4.27 3.35
C GLU A 236 28.49 5.00 2.02
N ARG A 237 29.39 4.87 1.04
CA ARG A 237 29.23 5.48 -0.29
C ARG A 237 28.07 4.87 -1.07
N GLU A 238 27.91 3.55 -1.02
CA GLU A 238 26.79 2.85 -1.66
C GLU A 238 25.44 3.23 -1.01
N VAL A 239 25.44 3.43 0.32
CA VAL A 239 24.27 3.95 1.04
C VAL A 239 23.96 5.39 0.66
N ASP A 240 24.97 6.27 0.52
CA ASP A 240 24.81 7.65 0.04
C ASP A 240 24.17 7.69 -1.36
N GLU A 241 24.68 6.84 -2.27
CA GLU A 241 24.19 6.73 -3.65
C GLU A 241 22.74 6.26 -3.68
N LEU A 242 22.39 5.24 -2.87
CA LEU A 242 21.02 4.74 -2.77
C LEU A 242 20.08 5.79 -2.17
N GLU A 243 20.49 6.49 -1.12
CA GLU A 243 19.70 7.56 -0.49
C GLU A 243 19.36 8.66 -1.51
N LYS A 244 20.34 9.07 -2.31
CA LYS A 244 20.14 10.05 -3.39
C LYS A 244 19.17 9.54 -4.46
N HIS A 245 19.31 8.30 -4.89
CA HIS A 245 18.43 7.66 -5.88
C HIS A 245 16.97 7.59 -5.39
N LEU A 246 16.80 7.32 -4.09
CA LEU A 246 15.51 7.22 -3.42
C LEU A 246 14.90 8.59 -3.05
N SER A 247 15.55 9.71 -3.36
CA SER A 247 14.97 11.04 -3.14
C SER A 247 13.66 11.22 -3.92
N VAL A 248 12.74 12.02 -3.37
CA VAL A 248 11.42 12.26 -3.99
C VAL A 248 11.56 12.78 -5.43
N GLU A 249 12.50 13.69 -5.65
CA GLU A 249 12.77 14.24 -6.98
C GLU A 249 13.29 13.18 -7.97
N SER A 250 14.29 12.38 -7.58
CA SER A 250 14.82 11.30 -8.42
C SER A 250 13.73 10.27 -8.75
N MET A 251 13.00 9.81 -7.73
CA MET A 251 11.95 8.80 -7.90
C MET A 251 10.83 9.29 -8.82
N ARG A 252 10.43 10.58 -8.71
CA ARG A 252 9.41 11.18 -9.56
C ARG A 252 9.82 11.25 -11.03
N ASN A 253 11.10 11.47 -11.30
CA ASN A 253 11.65 11.53 -12.65
C ASN A 253 12.08 10.15 -13.20
N ASN A 254 12.02 9.10 -12.37
CA ASN A 254 12.39 7.74 -12.75
C ASN A 254 11.19 7.01 -13.37
N LYS A 255 11.23 6.80 -14.69
CA LYS A 255 10.18 6.10 -15.45
C LYS A 255 9.92 4.67 -14.98
N SER A 256 10.89 4.01 -14.34
CA SER A 256 10.67 2.65 -13.82
C SER A 256 9.82 2.61 -12.55
N CYS A 257 9.56 3.76 -11.91
CA CYS A 257 8.89 3.85 -10.61
C CYS A 257 7.79 4.92 -10.51
N ASN A 258 7.72 5.86 -11.46
CA ASN A 258 6.85 7.03 -11.37
C ASN A 258 5.39 6.76 -11.77
N MET A 259 5.09 5.59 -12.34
CA MET A 259 3.74 5.12 -12.70
C MET A 259 3.02 6.01 -13.72
N ASP A 260 3.76 6.65 -14.64
CA ASP A 260 3.16 7.50 -15.67
C ASP A 260 2.24 6.71 -16.62
N ASP A 261 2.62 5.47 -16.98
CA ASP A 261 1.80 4.60 -17.83
C ASP A 261 0.46 4.24 -17.16
N LEU A 262 0.47 4.01 -15.85
CA LEU A 262 -0.74 3.77 -15.06
C LEU A 262 -1.64 5.02 -15.04
N LEU A 263 -1.04 6.21 -14.94
CA LEU A 263 -1.78 7.48 -14.98
C LEU A 263 -2.40 7.73 -16.35
N GLU A 264 -1.67 7.45 -17.42
CA GLU A 264 -2.17 7.56 -18.79
C GLU A 264 -3.33 6.57 -19.02
N TRP A 265 -3.17 5.32 -18.61
CA TRP A 265 -4.23 4.33 -18.65
C TRP A 265 -5.48 4.81 -17.88
N ALA A 266 -5.33 5.33 -16.66
CA ALA A 266 -6.44 5.79 -15.85
C ALA A 266 -7.19 6.97 -16.49
N ARG A 267 -6.47 7.96 -17.04
CA ARG A 267 -7.08 9.08 -17.78
C ARG A 267 -7.97 8.61 -18.92
N ASN A 268 -7.58 7.53 -19.59
CA ASN A 268 -8.30 7.01 -20.75
C ASN A 268 -9.47 6.07 -20.36
N THR A 269 -9.40 5.42 -19.20
CA THR A 269 -10.31 4.31 -18.84
C THR A 269 -11.24 4.59 -17.67
N THR A 270 -10.76 5.29 -16.63
CA THR A 270 -11.51 5.46 -15.37
C THR A 270 -12.09 6.85 -15.21
N HIS A 271 -11.56 7.85 -15.91
CA HIS A 271 -12.06 9.23 -15.83
C HIS A 271 -13.37 9.39 -16.60
N SER A 272 -14.31 10.13 -16.03
CA SER A 272 -15.53 10.58 -16.71
C SER A 272 -15.22 11.46 -17.92
N GLU A 273 -16.12 11.53 -18.91
CA GLU A 273 -15.94 12.36 -20.10
C GLU A 273 -15.78 13.84 -19.77
N GLU A 274 -16.54 14.34 -18.79
CA GLU A 274 -16.41 15.70 -18.27
C GLU A 274 -14.99 15.96 -17.74
N ARG A 275 -14.42 14.99 -17.02
CA ARG A 275 -13.08 15.10 -16.46
C ARG A 275 -11.98 15.02 -17.50
N LYS A 276 -12.15 14.19 -18.54
CA LYS A 276 -11.23 14.16 -19.70
C LYS A 276 -11.17 15.53 -20.39
N GLN A 277 -12.29 16.26 -20.44
CA GLN A 277 -12.35 17.62 -20.98
C GLN A 277 -11.73 18.67 -20.05
N LEU A 278 -11.83 18.48 -18.73
CA LEU A 278 -11.22 19.33 -17.70
C LEU A 278 -9.72 19.06 -17.47
N SER A 279 -9.15 18.03 -18.11
CA SER A 279 -7.80 17.52 -17.89
C SER A 279 -6.69 18.53 -18.27
N LYS A 280 -6.43 19.48 -17.36
CA LYS A 280 -5.16 20.21 -17.18
C LYS A 280 -4.61 20.02 -15.77
N THR A 281 -4.93 18.92 -15.09
CA THR A 281 -4.40 18.64 -13.75
C THR A 281 -3.06 17.89 -13.85
N ASN A 282 -1.99 18.56 -13.43
CA ASN A 282 -0.62 18.00 -13.33
C ASN A 282 -0.48 17.03 -12.14
N PHE A 283 -1.40 16.06 -11.99
CA PHE A 283 -1.25 15.05 -10.96
C PHE A 283 -0.10 14.10 -11.29
N GLN A 284 0.78 13.89 -10.30
CA GLN A 284 1.90 12.95 -10.34
C GLN A 284 1.68 11.87 -9.28
N PHE A 285 1.95 10.62 -9.62
CA PHE A 285 1.76 9.49 -8.70
C PHE A 285 2.62 9.64 -7.44
N ILE A 286 3.87 10.09 -7.63
CA ILE A 286 4.76 10.55 -6.57
C ILE A 286 4.52 12.06 -6.37
N ARG A 287 3.51 12.38 -5.55
CA ARG A 287 2.97 13.75 -5.35
C ARG A 287 3.94 14.68 -4.62
N SER A 288 3.78 14.92 -3.31
CA SER A 288 4.65 15.84 -2.56
C SER A 288 5.81 15.13 -1.87
N GLY A 289 5.58 13.88 -1.45
CA GLY A 289 6.54 13.14 -0.64
C GLY A 289 6.83 13.82 0.72
N THR A 290 5.85 14.54 1.26
CA THR A 290 5.97 15.31 2.51
C THR A 290 5.06 14.75 3.61
N VAL A 291 5.48 14.94 4.86
CA VAL A 291 4.66 14.68 6.07
C VAL A 291 3.90 15.96 6.40
N GLY A 292 2.64 15.84 6.79
CA GLY A 292 1.78 16.98 7.15
C GLY A 292 1.09 17.65 5.95
N SER A 293 1.14 17.02 4.78
CA SER A 293 0.54 17.57 3.55
C SER A 293 -0.99 17.59 3.58
N TYR A 294 -1.60 16.79 4.46
CA TYR A 294 -3.04 16.79 4.71
C TYR A 294 -3.59 18.19 5.04
N ARG A 295 -2.79 19.10 5.62
CA ARG A 295 -3.23 20.47 5.97
C ARG A 295 -3.65 21.33 4.78
N HIS A 296 -3.28 20.95 3.56
CA HIS A 296 -3.74 21.61 2.34
C HIS A 296 -5.09 21.07 1.84
N ASP A 297 -5.43 19.84 2.25
CA ASP A 297 -6.53 19.06 1.72
C ASP A 297 -7.66 18.86 2.76
N MET A 298 -7.38 18.97 4.06
CA MET A 298 -8.32 18.85 5.18
C MET A 298 -8.51 20.21 5.86
N ASP A 299 -9.76 20.50 6.24
CA ASP A 299 -10.07 21.59 7.15
C ASP A 299 -9.87 21.18 8.62
N ASP A 300 -10.01 22.14 9.52
CA ASP A 300 -9.79 21.93 10.95
C ASP A 300 -10.76 20.92 11.57
N ASP A 301 -12.00 20.82 11.06
CA ASP A 301 -13.00 19.84 11.51
C ASP A 301 -12.52 18.41 11.21
N TYR A 302 -12.11 18.14 9.96
CA TYR A 302 -11.57 16.84 9.60
C TYR A 302 -10.28 16.53 10.36
N ILE A 303 -9.38 17.50 10.54
CA ILE A 303 -8.15 17.29 11.33
C ILE A 303 -8.50 16.81 12.73
N GLN A 304 -9.46 17.47 13.41
CA GLN A 304 -9.91 17.08 14.74
C GLN A 304 -10.53 15.66 14.74
N ARG A 305 -11.42 15.36 13.80
CA ARG A 305 -12.06 14.03 13.71
C ARG A 305 -11.04 12.91 13.47
N PHE A 306 -9.99 13.16 12.70
CA PHE A 306 -8.88 12.22 12.54
C PHE A 306 -8.02 12.08 13.80
N GLU A 307 -7.82 13.15 14.58
CA GLU A 307 -7.15 13.06 15.88
C GLU A 307 -7.96 12.25 16.91
N GLU A 308 -9.29 12.38 16.88
CA GLU A 308 -10.19 11.53 17.68
C GLU A 308 -10.12 10.06 17.25
N TYR A 309 -10.12 9.80 15.93
CA TYR A 309 -9.91 8.46 15.38
C TYR A 309 -8.57 7.85 15.82
N GLU A 310 -7.48 8.63 15.72
CA GLU A 310 -6.15 8.21 16.15
C GLU A 310 -6.13 7.85 17.63
N ARG A 311 -6.73 8.69 18.48
CA ARG A 311 -6.83 8.46 19.92
C ARG A 311 -7.62 7.20 20.22
N ALA A 312 -8.78 7.01 19.60
CA ALA A 312 -9.59 5.81 19.80
C ALA A 312 -8.85 4.53 19.37
N ALA A 313 -8.02 4.60 18.32
CA ALA A 313 -7.24 3.47 17.83
C ALA A 313 -6.04 3.11 18.71
N THR A 314 -5.51 4.05 19.49
CA THR A 314 -4.32 3.85 20.34
C THR A 314 -4.63 3.77 21.83
N GLU A 315 -5.80 4.23 22.27
CA GLU A 315 -6.22 4.27 23.67
C GLU A 315 -6.12 2.89 24.33
N GLY A 316 -5.40 2.82 25.46
CA GLY A 316 -5.18 1.59 26.20
C GLY A 316 -4.20 0.61 25.56
N THR A 317 -3.45 1.02 24.54
CA THR A 317 -2.45 0.17 23.86
C THR A 317 -1.06 0.83 23.85
N ASP A 318 -0.02 0.03 23.60
CA ASP A 318 1.35 0.51 23.36
C ASP A 318 1.58 0.89 21.87
N PHE A 319 0.52 0.88 21.05
CA PHE A 319 0.58 1.19 19.63
C PHE A 319 0.48 2.71 19.38
N ASP A 320 1.27 3.23 18.43
CA ASP A 320 1.26 4.63 18.01
C ASP A 320 1.45 4.71 16.48
N PHE A 321 0.80 5.66 15.80
CA PHE A 321 1.01 5.89 14.37
C PHE A 321 2.32 6.66 14.07
N PHE A 322 2.94 7.26 15.08
CA PHE A 322 4.04 8.22 14.95
C PHE A 322 5.40 7.72 15.45
N PHE A 323 5.60 6.39 15.58
CA PHE A 323 6.88 5.76 15.96
C PHE A 323 8.10 6.25 15.14
#